data_AF-A0A0T8UI01-F1
#
_entry.id   AF-A0A0T8UI01-F1
#
_cell.length_a   1.000
_cell.length_b   1.000
_cell.length_c   1.000
_cell.angle_alpha   90.00
_cell.angle_beta   90.00
_cell.angle_gamma   90.00
#
_symmetry.space_group_name_H-M   'P 1'
#
loop_
_entity.id
_entity.type
_entity.pdbx_description
1 polymer ?
#
loop_
_entity_poly.entity_id
_entity_poly.type
_entity_poly.pdbx_seq_one_letter_code
_entity_poly.pdbx_strand_id
1 'polypeptide(L)'
;MKLTNEETQKIEQLLRDSSYAKYHKRLQIIYFRSKEKSYKEIMDLLDCNKTTVWRNLKKYKEFGLEALLQEPRGGRHREYMTYEEEQVFLKRHIEAAQAGEFVTVNQLFEAYQKEIGRTSTRDGFYYLLKRHGW
;
A
#
# COMPACT_ATOMS: atom_id res chain seq x y z
N MET A 1 -2.64 23.88 -15.17
CA MET A 1 -1.74 22.80 -15.61
C MET A 1 -2.53 22.05 -16.65
N LYS A 2 -2.01 21.84 -17.85
CA LYS A 2 -2.76 21.10 -18.88
C LYS A 2 -2.47 19.62 -18.70
N LEU A 3 -3.52 18.84 -18.45
CA LEU A 3 -3.47 17.38 -18.48
C LEU A 3 -3.73 16.93 -19.91
N THR A 4 -3.23 15.75 -20.27
CA THR A 4 -3.69 15.07 -21.47
C THR A 4 -5.13 14.59 -21.30
N ASN A 5 -5.82 14.33 -22.41
CA ASN A 5 -7.19 13.81 -22.36
C ASN A 5 -7.25 12.45 -21.66
N GLU A 6 -6.24 11.60 -21.86
CA GLU A 6 -6.12 10.28 -21.24
C GLU A 6 -5.98 10.36 -19.71
N GLU A 7 -5.10 11.23 -19.22
CA GLU A 7 -4.94 11.44 -17.77
C GLU A 7 -6.24 11.96 -17.13
N THR A 8 -6.94 12.85 -17.83
CA THR A 8 -8.21 13.41 -17.34
C THR A 8 -9.26 12.32 -17.21
N GLN A 9 -9.40 11.46 -18.23
CA GLN A 9 -10.33 10.32 -18.18
C GLN A 9 -9.97 9.35 -17.05
N LYS A 10 -8.69 9.06 -16.84
CA LYS A 10 -8.23 8.18 -15.76
C LYS A 10 -8.57 8.75 -14.38
N ILE A 11 -8.37 10.06 -14.18
CA ILE A 11 -8.77 10.73 -12.92
C ILE A 11 -10.29 10.68 -12.72
N GLU A 12 -11.08 10.90 -13.78
CA GLU A 12 -12.55 10.82 -13.70
C GLU A 12 -13.03 9.40 -13.35
N GLN A 13 -12.40 8.36 -13.91
CA GLN A 13 -12.69 6.97 -13.55
C GLN A 13 -12.38 6.69 -12.06
N LEU A 14 -11.21 7.13 -11.58
CA LEU A 14 -10.82 6.95 -10.17
C LEU A 14 -11.72 7.74 -9.20
N LEU A 15 -12.26 8.88 -9.63
CA LEU A 15 -13.23 9.65 -8.84
C LEU A 15 -14.60 8.97 -8.74
N ARG A 16 -14.97 8.15 -9.72
CA ARG A 16 -16.22 7.37 -9.70
C ARG A 16 -16.12 6.11 -8.84
N ASP A 17 -14.93 5.54 -8.72
CA ASP A 17 -14.71 4.33 -7.93
C ASP A 17 -14.66 4.64 -6.43
N SER A 18 -15.58 4.02 -5.68
CA SER A 18 -15.68 4.13 -4.23
C SER A 18 -14.47 3.55 -3.49
N SER A 19 -13.75 2.60 -4.08
CA SER A 19 -12.54 2.00 -3.51
C SER A 19 -11.43 3.05 -3.30
N TYR A 20 -11.45 4.10 -4.11
CA TYR A 20 -10.49 5.21 -4.05
C TYR A 20 -11.01 6.43 -3.30
N ALA A 21 -12.12 6.33 -2.56
CA ALA A 21 -12.72 7.43 -1.81
C ALA A 21 -11.71 8.15 -0.89
N LYS A 22 -10.79 7.39 -0.28
CA LYS A 22 -9.71 7.93 0.55
C LYS A 22 -8.82 8.95 -0.18
N TYR A 23 -8.66 8.80 -1.50
CA TYR A 23 -7.80 9.64 -2.33
C TYR A 23 -8.57 10.73 -3.10
N HIS A 24 -9.91 10.74 -3.05
CA HIS A 24 -10.75 11.64 -3.83
C HIS A 24 -10.37 13.11 -3.68
N LYS A 25 -10.12 13.58 -2.46
CA LYS A 25 -9.72 14.97 -2.23
C LYS A 25 -8.42 15.34 -2.97
N ARG A 26 -7.46 14.41 -3.04
CA ARG A 26 -6.19 14.59 -3.76
C ARG A 26 -6.44 14.64 -5.27
N LEU A 27 -7.27 13.74 -5.77
CA LEU A 27 -7.64 13.64 -7.19
C LEU A 27 -8.44 14.87 -7.66
N GLN A 28 -9.40 15.35 -6.85
CA GLN A 28 -10.19 16.55 -7.12
C GLN A 28 -9.32 17.81 -7.22
N ILE A 29 -8.28 17.95 -6.41
CA ILE A 29 -7.33 19.06 -6.52
C ILE A 29 -6.69 19.11 -7.92
N ILE A 30 -6.25 17.95 -8.43
CA ILE A 30 -5.65 17.87 -9.76
C ILE A 30 -6.68 18.14 -10.85
N TYR A 31 -7.87 17.55 -10.71
CA TYR A 31 -8.99 17.74 -11.63
C TYR A 31 -9.40 19.21 -11.75
N PHE A 32 -9.65 19.90 -10.63
CA PHE A 32 -10.02 21.31 -10.68
C PHE A 32 -8.88 22.19 -11.21
N ARG A 33 -7.62 21.85 -10.92
CA ARG A 33 -6.48 22.57 -11.48
C ARG A 33 -6.34 22.37 -12.99
N SER A 34 -6.79 21.24 -13.54
CA SER A 34 -6.83 20.99 -14.99
C SER A 34 -7.94 21.78 -15.68
N LYS A 35 -9.06 22.01 -14.98
CA LYS A 35 -10.16 22.91 -15.40
C LYS A 35 -9.88 24.40 -15.12
N GLU A 36 -8.60 24.75 -14.96
CA GLU A 36 -8.12 26.13 -14.77
C GLU A 36 -8.65 26.88 -13.53
N LYS A 37 -9.25 26.17 -12.56
CA LYS A 37 -9.64 26.77 -11.29
C LYS A 37 -8.45 27.38 -10.56
N SER A 38 -8.70 28.51 -9.91
CA SER A 38 -7.74 29.21 -9.07
C SER A 38 -7.51 28.44 -7.77
N TYR A 39 -6.39 28.71 -7.10
CA TYR A 39 -6.11 28.11 -5.79
C TYR A 39 -7.21 28.43 -4.77
N LYS A 40 -7.75 29.65 -4.81
CA LYS A 40 -8.82 30.09 -3.91
C LYS A 40 -10.10 29.29 -4.13
N GLU A 41 -10.56 29.16 -5.37
CA GLU A 41 -11.74 28.35 -5.69
C GLU A 41 -11.56 26.89 -5.28
N ILE A 42 -10.37 26.29 -5.47
CA ILE A 42 -10.10 24.90 -5.06
C ILE A 42 -10.16 24.76 -3.53
N MET A 43 -9.61 25.73 -2.81
CA MET A 43 -9.66 25.76 -1.34
C MET A 43 -11.10 25.85 -0.83
N ASP A 44 -11.89 26.73 -1.43
CA ASP A 44 -13.29 26.97 -1.05
C ASP A 44 -14.18 25.75 -1.39
N LEU A 45 -14.01 25.14 -2.57
CA LEU A 45 -14.77 23.97 -3.02
C LEU A 45 -14.48 22.71 -2.20
N LEU A 46 -13.23 22.51 -1.81
CA LEU A 46 -12.78 21.30 -1.14
C LEU A 46 -12.65 21.44 0.37
N ASP A 47 -12.87 22.64 0.91
CA ASP A 47 -12.58 22.96 2.31
C ASP A 47 -11.17 22.46 2.70
N CYS A 48 -10.14 23.04 2.07
CA CYS A 48 -8.76 22.64 2.31
C CYS A 48 -7.78 23.82 2.30
N ASN A 49 -6.67 23.67 3.01
CA ASN A 49 -5.62 24.68 3.09
C ASN A 49 -4.81 24.74 1.78
N LYS A 50 -4.38 25.94 1.40
CA LYS A 50 -3.39 26.23 0.34
C LYS A 50 -2.20 25.27 0.35
N THR A 51 -1.64 24.94 1.51
CA THR A 51 -0.48 24.03 1.61
C THR A 51 -0.83 22.62 1.14
N THR A 52 -2.05 22.15 1.40
CA THR A 52 -2.54 20.84 0.93
C THR A 52 -2.69 20.84 -0.58
N VAL A 53 -3.27 21.90 -1.15
CA VAL A 53 -3.38 22.07 -2.61
C VAL A 53 -1.99 22.06 -3.25
N TRP A 54 -1.07 22.87 -2.72
CA TRP A 54 0.29 22.98 -3.24
C TRP A 54 1.07 21.65 -3.15
N ARG A 55 1.02 20.95 -2.01
CA ARG A 55 1.72 19.66 -1.82
C ARG A 55 1.22 18.59 -2.78
N ASN A 56 -0.09 18.48 -2.99
CA ASN A 56 -0.64 17.48 -3.92
C ASN A 56 -0.30 17.83 -5.37
N LEU A 57 -0.37 19.11 -5.76
CA LEU A 57 0.04 19.54 -7.09
C LEU A 57 1.53 19.31 -7.36
N LYS A 58 2.39 19.61 -6.38
CA LYS A 58 3.82 19.34 -6.46
C LYS A 58 4.09 17.84 -6.59
N LYS A 59 3.47 17.03 -5.72
CA LYS A 59 3.60 15.56 -5.74
C LYS A 59 3.18 14.96 -7.09
N TYR A 60 2.06 15.42 -7.65
CA TYR A 60 1.62 14.98 -8.98
C TYR A 60 2.61 15.36 -10.08
N LYS A 61 3.16 16.58 -10.05
CA LYS A 61 4.13 17.02 -11.06
C LYS A 61 5.45 16.24 -11.00
N GLU A 62 5.90 15.87 -9.80
CA GLU A 62 7.18 15.19 -9.61
C GLU A 62 7.07 13.67 -9.82
N PHE A 63 5.95 13.06 -9.43
CA PHE A 63 5.83 11.59 -9.34
C PHE A 63 4.58 11.01 -10.04
N GLY A 64 3.77 11.85 -10.69
CA GLY A 64 2.57 11.43 -11.42
C GLY A 64 1.38 11.02 -10.55
N LEU A 65 0.42 10.34 -11.18
CA LEU A 65 -0.86 9.94 -10.58
C LEU A 65 -0.70 8.88 -9.48
N GLU A 66 0.18 7.90 -9.68
CA GLU A 66 0.39 6.78 -8.74
C GLU A 66 0.79 7.29 -7.36
N ALA A 67 1.62 8.33 -7.31
CA ALA A 67 2.05 8.93 -6.07
C ALA A 67 0.89 9.53 -5.26
N LEU A 68 -0.22 9.93 -5.88
CA LEU A 68 -1.40 10.40 -5.14
C LEU A 68 -2.17 9.26 -4.48
N LEU A 69 -2.11 8.06 -5.08
CA LEU A 69 -2.79 6.85 -4.65
C LEU A 69 -1.96 6.03 -3.64
N GLN A 70 -0.70 6.39 -3.42
CA GLN A 70 0.15 5.76 -2.43
C GLN A 70 0.04 6.43 -1.05
N GLU A 71 -0.02 5.60 -0.02
CA GLU A 71 0.17 6.00 1.38
C GLU A 71 1.59 5.67 1.81
N PRO A 72 2.47 6.68 2.00
CA PRO A 72 3.83 6.44 2.46
C PRO A 72 3.89 6.10 3.96
N ARG A 73 2.76 6.11 4.68
CA ARG A 73 2.70 5.88 6.13
C ARG A 73 2.08 4.52 6.43
N GLY A 74 2.70 3.81 7.38
CA GLY A 74 2.34 2.45 7.73
C GLY A 74 3.11 1.42 6.89
N GLY A 75 2.98 0.14 7.21
CA GLY A 75 3.68 -0.95 6.53
C GLY A 75 4.71 -1.64 7.42
N ARG A 76 5.31 -2.72 6.90
CA ARG A 76 6.11 -3.69 7.65
C ARG A 76 7.58 -3.26 7.81
N HIS A 77 7.81 -2.12 8.46
CA HIS A 77 9.16 -1.52 8.59
C HIS A 77 10.08 -2.27 9.58
N ARG A 78 9.52 -3.09 10.46
CA ARG A 78 10.24 -3.89 11.47
C ARG A 78 10.01 -5.38 11.25
N GLU A 79 9.91 -5.80 9.99
CA GLU A 79 9.80 -7.20 9.64
C GLU A 79 11.09 -7.96 9.97
N TYR A 80 10.95 -9.22 10.40
CA TYR A 80 12.11 -10.10 10.63
C TYR A 80 12.58 -10.76 9.33
N MET A 81 11.70 -10.89 8.35
CA MET A 81 11.93 -11.40 7.00
C MET A 81 11.11 -10.56 6.03
N THR A 82 11.51 -10.48 4.77
CA THR A 82 10.70 -9.89 3.69
C THR A 82 9.50 -10.81 3.35
N TYR A 83 8.51 -10.29 2.62
CA TYR A 83 7.36 -11.11 2.22
C TYR A 83 7.78 -12.30 1.33
N GLU A 84 8.79 -12.09 0.48
CA GLU A 84 9.34 -13.12 -0.41
C GLU A 84 10.11 -14.19 0.38
N GLU A 85 10.90 -13.80 1.38
CA GLU A 85 11.60 -14.74 2.26
C GLU A 85 10.61 -15.60 3.07
N GLU A 86 9.54 -15.01 3.60
CA GLU A 86 8.49 -15.77 4.30
C GLU A 86 7.83 -16.79 3.35
N GLN A 87 7.58 -16.42 2.09
CA GLN A 87 7.02 -17.33 1.07
C GLN A 87 7.97 -18.49 0.75
N VAL A 88 9.27 -18.21 0.57
CA VAL A 88 10.28 -19.25 0.33
C VAL A 88 10.38 -20.19 1.54
N PHE A 89 10.38 -19.65 2.75
CA PHE A 89 10.38 -20.43 3.99
C PHE A 89 9.18 -21.37 4.07
N LEU A 90 7.96 -20.85 3.90
CA LEU A 90 6.75 -21.67 3.97
C LEU A 90 6.70 -22.72 2.87
N LYS A 91 7.10 -22.37 1.65
CA LYS A 91 7.12 -23.30 0.52
C LYS A 91 8.01 -24.52 0.78
N ARG A 92 9.22 -24.31 1.32
CA ARG A 92 10.14 -25.40 1.69
C ARG A 92 9.49 -26.39 2.66
N HIS A 93 8.75 -25.88 3.64
CA HIS A 93 8.07 -26.72 4.63
C HIS A 93 6.79 -27.38 4.11
N ILE A 94 6.06 -26.74 3.19
CA ILE A 94 4.90 -27.33 2.53
C ILE A 94 5.32 -28.51 1.64
N GLU A 95 6.42 -28.38 0.89
CA GLU A 95 6.97 -29.46 0.07
C GLU A 95 7.38 -30.67 0.92
N ALA A 96 7.99 -30.43 2.09
CA ALA A 96 8.30 -31.49 3.06
C ALA A 96 7.05 -32.15 3.64
N ALA A 97 5.99 -31.37 3.92
CA ALA A 97 4.73 -31.92 4.39
C ALA A 97 4.01 -32.80 3.34
N GLN A 98 4.09 -32.40 2.06
CA GLN A 98 3.56 -33.19 0.95
C GLN A 98 4.29 -34.52 0.76
N ALA A 99 5.56 -34.61 1.19
CA ALA A 99 6.34 -35.85 1.20
C ALA A 99 5.94 -36.83 2.33
N GLY A 100 4.91 -36.50 3.12
CA GLY A 100 4.34 -37.37 4.16
C GLY A 100 4.82 -37.07 5.58
N GLU A 101 5.57 -35.99 5.80
CA GLU A 101 5.94 -35.53 7.14
C GLU A 101 4.81 -34.69 7.76
N PHE A 102 4.35 -35.06 8.95
CA PHE A 102 3.42 -34.23 9.71
C PHE A 102 4.15 -33.01 10.28
N VAL A 103 4.09 -31.88 9.57
CA VAL A 103 4.68 -30.64 10.04
C VAL A 103 3.72 -29.93 11.01
N THR A 104 4.09 -29.89 12.29
CA THR A 104 3.32 -29.18 13.32
C THR A 104 3.69 -27.70 13.36
N VAL A 105 2.74 -26.84 13.78
CA VAL A 105 2.97 -25.39 13.92
C VAL A 105 4.13 -25.08 14.86
N ASN A 106 4.34 -25.89 15.90
CA ASN A 106 5.46 -25.72 16.83
C ASN A 106 6.82 -25.97 16.17
N GLN A 107 6.94 -27.00 15.34
CA GLN A 107 8.17 -27.26 14.58
C GLN A 107 8.45 -26.13 13.58
N LEU A 108 7.40 -25.63 12.91
CA LEU A 108 7.50 -24.51 12.00
C LEU A 108 7.97 -23.23 12.72
N PHE A 109 7.46 -23.00 13.93
CA PHE A 109 7.85 -21.85 14.76
C PHE A 109 9.29 -21.95 15.27
N GLU A 110 9.76 -23.14 15.62
CA GLU A 110 11.16 -23.38 15.98
C GLU A 110 12.11 -23.17 14.80
N ALA A 111 11.75 -23.69 13.62
CA ALA A 111 12.50 -23.47 12.39
C ALA A 111 12.56 -21.98 12.03
N TYR A 112 11.44 -21.27 12.15
CA TYR A 112 11.37 -19.83 11.93
C TYR A 112 12.31 -19.06 12.84
N GLN A 113 12.32 -19.36 14.14
CA GLN A 113 13.21 -18.70 15.11
C GLN A 113 14.70 -18.95 14.81
N LYS A 114 15.05 -20.15 14.32
CA LYS A 114 16.41 -20.46 13.89
C LYS A 114 16.81 -19.63 12.67
N GLU A 115 15.92 -19.50 11.68
CA GLU A 115 16.20 -18.77 10.45
C GLU A 115 16.35 -17.25 10.69
N ILE A 116 15.52 -16.66 11.56
CA ILE A 116 15.64 -15.24 11.94
C ILE A 116 16.79 -14.96 12.94
N GLY A 117 17.37 -16.01 13.53
CA GLY A 117 18.44 -15.92 14.55
C GLY A 117 18.04 -15.16 15.82
N ARG A 118 16.73 -15.08 16.12
CA ARG A 118 16.16 -14.27 17.21
C ARG A 118 14.92 -14.94 17.79
N THR A 119 14.58 -14.57 19.02
CA THR A 119 13.30 -14.97 19.61
C THR A 119 12.17 -14.15 19.02
N SER A 120 11.10 -14.84 18.59
CA SER A 120 9.86 -14.23 18.13
C SER A 120 8.71 -14.65 19.03
N THR A 121 7.58 -13.97 18.94
CA THR A 121 6.35 -14.35 19.63
C THR A 121 5.54 -15.32 18.78
N ARG A 122 4.83 -16.25 19.43
CA ARG A 122 3.90 -17.15 18.73
C ARG A 122 2.82 -16.38 17.96
N ASP A 123 2.31 -15.29 18.54
CA ASP A 123 1.32 -14.44 17.87
C ASP A 123 1.89 -13.83 16.58
N GLY A 124 3.13 -13.32 16.62
CA GLY A 124 3.81 -12.82 15.42
C GLY A 124 3.92 -13.87 14.33
N PHE A 125 4.17 -15.12 14.71
CA PHE A 125 4.21 -16.25 13.78
C PHE A 125 2.82 -16.63 13.24
N TYR A 126 1.78 -16.66 14.08
CA TYR A 126 0.42 -16.85 13.59
C TYR A 126 -0.04 -15.75 12.63
N TYR A 127 0.36 -14.49 12.86
CA TYR A 127 0.12 -13.42 11.90
C TYR A 127 0.87 -13.64 10.59
N LEU A 128 2.07 -14.22 10.61
CA LEU A 128 2.80 -14.62 9.40
C LEU A 128 2.00 -15.66 8.63
N LEU A 129 1.58 -16.74 9.30
CA LEU A 129 0.79 -17.81 8.69
C LEU A 129 -0.52 -17.30 8.08
N LYS A 130 -1.28 -16.51 8.85
CA LYS A 130 -2.53 -15.91 8.41
C LYS A 130 -2.38 -15.01 7.17
N ARG A 131 -1.26 -14.29 7.03
CA ARG A 131 -0.99 -13.45 5.86
C ARG A 131 -0.77 -14.27 4.59
N HIS A 132 -0.25 -15.48 4.72
CA HIS A 132 0.03 -16.39 3.61
C HIS A 132 -1.10 -17.38 3.35
N GLY A 133 -2.24 -17.24 4.06
CA GLY A 133 -3.44 -18.05 3.85
C GLY A 133 -3.38 -19.45 4.48
N TRP A 134 -2.53 -19.64 5.49
CA TRP A 134 -2.42 -20.87 6.28
C TRP A 134 -3.42 -20.92 7.44
#